data_AF-R1C370-F1
#
_entry.id   AF-R1C370-F1
#
_cell.length_a   1.000
_cell.length_b   1.000
_cell.length_c   1.000
_cell.angle_alpha   90.00
_cell.angle_beta   90.00
_cell.angle_gamma   90.00
#
_symmetry.space_group_name_H-M   'P 1'
#
loop_
_entity.id
_entity.type
_entity.pdbx_description
1 polymer ?
#
loop_
_entity_poly.entity_id
_entity_poly.type
_entity_poly.pdbx_seq_one_letter_code
_entity_poly.pdbx_strand_id
1 'polypeptide(L)'
;MSDSDPLARCLELKDSGNAALKVGDTAEAIRMYEEAASLAEAHPDKSVLAAVCSNLSAALLRAERAEEALVAAGRSVGARVDWSKAHFRRGEAAFALRQYKEARESYRHAAELDAKEIKEAHGASAVPQRADKSLSAAVAVCDEAMPGGIAMKGGLWFRQLLPGRDVALVRAGASQPQKNLFLAAASMKNFVYLVGDAATRECYVVDGCWDVEGIVALARRHKMRLVGAVPPRLVAMVCGPFAQEAQLPGLGELSRDHGGAVASVLVGDTIFPGSLDLPDSDVDAMFDSLQQLRALGDDVVIYPGHGYSGDRTTVGKEKVSGLLRPFSREQWRAMH
;
A
#
# COMPACT_ATOMS: atom_id res chain seq x y z
N MET A 1 45.27 -18.02 26.47
CA MET A 1 44.09 -18.05 25.59
C MET A 1 44.18 -16.79 24.76
N SER A 2 44.48 -16.93 23.46
CA SER A 2 44.68 -15.77 22.59
C SER A 2 43.37 -15.02 22.43
N ASP A 3 43.34 -13.73 22.78
CA ASP A 3 42.30 -12.82 22.30
C ASP A 3 42.32 -12.89 20.77
N SER A 4 41.34 -13.58 20.19
CA SER A 4 41.14 -13.62 18.74
C SER A 4 40.92 -12.18 18.26
N ASP A 5 41.63 -11.79 17.19
CA ASP A 5 41.44 -10.50 16.53
C ASP A 5 39.92 -10.20 16.38
N PRO A 6 39.40 -9.12 17.00
CA PRO A 6 37.98 -8.77 16.96
C PRO A 6 37.44 -8.68 15.53
N LEU A 7 38.27 -8.27 14.56
CA LEU A 7 37.88 -8.22 13.15
C LEU A 7 37.75 -9.63 12.57
N ALA A 8 38.74 -10.51 12.79
CA ALA A 8 38.66 -11.90 12.35
C ALA A 8 37.40 -12.58 12.90
N ARG A 9 37.13 -12.41 14.19
CA ARG A 9 35.91 -12.93 14.83
C ARG A 9 34.63 -12.34 14.21
N CYS A 10 34.60 -11.04 13.93
CA CYS A 10 33.48 -10.40 13.25
C CYS A 10 33.21 -11.01 11.86
N LEU A 11 34.26 -11.28 11.08
CA LEU A 11 34.13 -11.84 9.74
C LEU A 11 33.65 -13.31 9.79
N GLU A 12 34.18 -14.10 10.73
CA GLU A 12 33.71 -15.47 10.98
C GLU A 12 32.23 -15.53 11.35
N LEU A 13 31.78 -14.62 12.22
CA LEU A 13 30.37 -14.52 12.62
C LEU A 13 29.48 -14.14 11.44
N LYS A 14 29.90 -13.17 10.63
CA LYS A 14 29.20 -12.79 9.40
C LYS A 14 29.06 -14.00 8.45
N ASP A 15 30.13 -14.77 8.26
CA ASP A 15 30.10 -15.92 7.36
C ASP A 15 29.29 -17.09 7.94
N SER A 16 29.30 -17.28 9.25
CA SER A 16 28.42 -18.22 9.96
C SER A 16 26.95 -17.83 9.83
N GLY A 17 26.63 -16.54 9.94
CA GLY A 17 25.29 -16.01 9.70
C GLY A 17 24.83 -16.20 8.24
N ASN A 18 25.74 -16.05 7.27
CA ASN A 18 25.44 -16.35 5.86
C ASN A 18 25.11 -17.84 5.67
N ALA A 19 25.86 -18.73 6.32
CA ALA A 19 25.62 -20.17 6.26
C ALA A 19 24.27 -20.54 6.91
N ALA A 20 23.94 -19.97 8.07
CA ALA A 20 22.66 -20.16 8.74
C ALA A 20 21.47 -19.70 7.88
N LEU A 21 21.56 -18.52 7.25
CA LEU A 21 20.52 -18.04 6.32
C LEU A 21 20.32 -18.97 5.11
N LYS A 22 21.40 -19.60 4.64
CA LYS A 22 21.36 -20.51 3.48
C LYS A 22 20.59 -21.79 3.79
N VAL A 23 20.67 -22.28 5.03
CA VAL A 23 19.91 -23.45 5.49
C VAL A 23 18.52 -23.09 6.05
N GLY A 24 18.16 -21.80 6.04
CA GLY A 24 16.84 -21.31 6.49
C GLY A 24 16.75 -21.02 7.98
N ASP A 25 17.82 -21.23 8.75
CA ASP A 25 17.88 -20.90 10.17
C ASP A 25 18.07 -19.38 10.34
N THR A 26 16.92 -18.69 10.29
CA THR A 26 16.89 -17.23 10.32
C THR A 26 17.17 -16.70 11.72
N ALA A 27 16.85 -17.46 12.77
CA ALA A 27 17.09 -17.06 14.15
C ALA A 27 18.60 -17.07 14.47
N GLU A 28 19.30 -18.14 14.13
CA GLU A 28 20.75 -18.21 14.36
C GLU A 28 21.52 -17.21 13.50
N ALA A 29 21.06 -16.98 12.25
CA ALA A 29 21.64 -15.95 11.41
C ALA A 29 21.55 -14.55 12.04
N ILE A 30 20.39 -14.17 12.57
CA ILE A 30 20.20 -12.88 13.24
C ILE A 30 21.18 -12.75 14.41
N ARG A 31 21.25 -13.77 15.27
CA ARG A 31 22.15 -13.78 16.43
C ARG A 31 23.61 -13.57 16.03
N MET A 32 24.07 -14.30 15.00
CA MET A 32 25.43 -14.17 14.47
C MET A 32 25.71 -12.76 13.92
N TYR A 33 24.77 -12.18 13.18
CA TYR A 33 24.95 -10.85 12.64
C TYR A 33 24.89 -9.75 13.71
N GLU A 34 24.10 -9.91 14.77
CA GLU A 34 24.07 -8.97 15.90
C GLU A 34 25.42 -8.97 16.65
N GLU A 35 25.99 -10.14 16.92
CA GLU A 35 27.32 -10.29 17.52
C GLU A 35 28.40 -9.68 16.60
N ALA A 36 28.35 -9.99 15.30
CA ALA A 36 29.26 -9.40 14.31
C ALA A 36 29.13 -7.88 14.24
N ALA A 37 27.91 -7.35 14.26
CA ALA A 37 27.68 -5.90 14.18
C ALA A 37 28.25 -5.19 15.40
N SER A 38 28.15 -5.80 16.59
CA SER A 38 28.69 -5.26 17.84
C SER A 38 30.22 -5.16 17.80
N LEU A 39 30.90 -6.16 17.23
CA LEU A 39 32.35 -6.10 17.01
C LEU A 39 32.74 -5.08 15.93
N ALA A 40 31.96 -4.98 14.86
CA ALA A 40 32.20 -4.05 13.76
C ALA A 40 32.00 -2.57 14.15
N GLU A 41 31.19 -2.26 15.16
CA GLU A 41 30.96 -0.89 15.62
C GLU A 41 32.24 -0.21 16.12
N ALA A 42 33.08 -0.95 16.86
CA ALA A 42 34.35 -0.47 17.37
C ALA A 42 35.44 -0.41 16.28
N HIS A 43 35.23 -1.04 15.13
CA HIS A 43 36.24 -1.13 14.08
C HIS A 43 36.36 0.19 13.29
N PRO A 44 37.58 0.63 12.91
CA PRO A 44 37.78 1.84 12.11
C PRO A 44 37.19 1.74 10.71
N ASP A 45 37.32 0.56 10.07
CA ASP A 45 36.72 0.32 8.76
C ASP A 45 35.21 0.08 8.91
N LYS A 46 34.43 1.12 8.60
CA LYS A 46 32.97 1.09 8.63
C LYS A 46 32.35 0.27 7.49
N SER A 47 33.15 -0.16 6.50
CA SER A 47 32.65 -1.03 5.43
C SER A 47 32.19 -2.39 5.93
N VAL A 48 32.84 -2.91 6.96
CA VAL A 48 32.48 -4.16 7.63
C VAL A 48 31.13 -4.01 8.35
N LEU A 49 30.96 -2.94 9.12
CA LEU A 49 29.70 -2.64 9.82
C LEU A 49 28.54 -2.52 8.81
N ALA A 50 28.75 -1.78 7.71
CA ALA A 50 27.75 -1.65 6.66
C ALA A 50 27.33 -3.02 6.10
N ALA A 51 28.30 -3.87 5.73
CA ALA A 51 28.01 -5.19 5.15
C ALA A 51 27.23 -6.09 6.12
N VAL A 52 27.64 -6.14 7.39
CA VAL A 52 26.98 -6.94 8.42
C VAL A 52 25.56 -6.43 8.68
N CYS A 53 25.36 -5.13 8.87
CA CYS A 53 24.04 -4.54 9.11
C CYS A 53 23.09 -4.71 7.92
N SER A 54 23.60 -4.66 6.68
CA SER A 54 22.82 -5.00 5.48
C SER A 54 22.32 -6.44 5.50
N ASN A 55 23.17 -7.40 5.91
CA ASN A 55 22.78 -8.81 6.01
C ASN A 55 21.82 -9.06 7.18
N LEU A 56 22.04 -8.40 8.31
CA LEU A 56 21.13 -8.42 9.47
C LEU A 56 19.74 -7.94 9.07
N SER A 57 19.63 -6.81 8.35
CA SER A 57 18.36 -6.28 7.85
C SER A 57 17.60 -7.31 6.98
N ALA A 58 18.31 -7.96 6.05
CA ALA A 58 17.70 -8.99 5.20
C ALA A 58 17.25 -10.23 6.01
N ALA A 59 18.02 -10.64 7.03
CA ALA A 59 17.65 -11.74 7.92
C ALA A 59 16.40 -11.39 8.75
N LEU A 60 16.35 -10.18 9.32
CA LEU A 60 15.20 -9.69 10.10
C LEU A 60 13.92 -9.60 9.26
N LEU A 61 14.02 -9.18 7.99
CA LEU A 61 12.87 -9.21 7.07
C LEU A 61 12.35 -10.62 6.80
N ARG A 62 13.25 -11.61 6.64
CA ARG A 62 12.85 -13.02 6.50
C ARG A 62 12.16 -13.57 7.75
N ALA A 63 12.42 -12.97 8.91
CA ALA A 63 11.78 -13.30 10.18
C ALA A 63 10.56 -12.42 10.48
N GLU A 64 10.06 -11.63 9.51
CA GLU A 64 8.92 -10.71 9.67
C GLU A 64 9.11 -9.63 10.77
N ARG A 65 10.37 -9.32 11.13
CA ARG A 65 10.76 -8.31 12.13
C ARG A 65 11.15 -6.99 11.45
N ALA A 66 10.17 -6.36 10.80
CA ALA A 66 10.42 -5.25 9.87
C ALA A 66 10.95 -3.95 10.54
N GLU A 67 10.51 -3.63 11.76
CA GLU A 67 10.96 -2.45 12.51
C GLU A 67 12.46 -2.54 12.83
N GLU A 68 12.90 -3.72 13.28
CA GLU A 68 14.30 -3.99 13.58
C GLU A 68 15.14 -4.03 12.31
N ALA A 69 14.59 -4.57 11.22
CA ALA A 69 15.23 -4.55 9.92
C ALA A 69 15.49 -3.12 9.42
N LEU A 70 14.57 -2.18 9.70
CA LEU A 70 14.73 -0.77 9.34
C LEU A 70 15.85 -0.12 10.15
N VAL A 71 15.95 -0.43 11.45
CA VAL A 71 17.06 0.04 12.32
C VAL A 71 18.40 -0.49 11.80
N ALA A 72 18.49 -1.79 11.50
CA ALA A 72 19.70 -2.40 10.95
C ALA A 72 20.08 -1.79 9.59
N ALA A 73 19.13 -1.58 8.69
CA ALA A 73 19.38 -0.91 7.42
C ALA A 73 19.84 0.55 7.61
N GLY A 74 19.27 1.27 8.58
CA GLY A 74 19.71 2.62 8.96
C GLY A 74 21.17 2.66 9.43
N ARG A 75 21.59 1.68 10.25
CA ARG A 75 23.00 1.50 10.65
C ARG A 75 23.90 1.25 9.44
N SER A 76 23.45 0.43 8.49
CA SER A 76 24.19 0.17 7.25
C SER A 76 24.40 1.44 6.42
N VAL A 77 23.35 2.26 6.26
CA VAL A 77 23.41 3.54 5.53
C VAL A 77 24.30 4.55 6.27
N GLY A 78 24.22 4.61 7.60
CA GLY A 78 25.07 5.47 8.41
C GLY A 78 26.55 5.12 8.34
N ALA A 79 26.88 3.82 8.20
CA ALA A 79 28.24 3.34 8.06
C ALA A 79 28.81 3.58 6.64
N ARG A 80 27.99 3.44 5.59
CA ARG A 80 28.35 3.71 4.20
C ARG A 80 27.19 4.37 3.44
N VAL A 81 27.24 5.70 3.39
CA VAL A 81 26.22 6.54 2.73
C VAL A 81 26.25 6.42 1.20
N ASP A 82 27.41 6.12 0.62
CA ASP A 82 27.65 6.05 -0.82
C ASP A 82 27.47 4.64 -1.41
N TRP A 83 26.90 3.70 -0.64
CA TRP A 83 26.74 2.32 -1.07
C TRP A 83 25.30 2.01 -1.44
N SER A 84 25.04 1.79 -2.73
CA SER A 84 23.68 1.56 -3.27
C SER A 84 22.91 0.47 -2.51
N LYS A 85 23.56 -0.66 -2.19
CA LYS A 85 22.94 -1.79 -1.50
C LYS A 85 22.43 -1.45 -0.10
N ALA A 86 23.07 -0.53 0.63
CA ALA A 86 22.60 -0.11 1.95
C ALA A 86 21.24 0.61 1.86
N HIS A 87 21.10 1.51 0.90
CA HIS A 87 19.85 2.22 0.65
C HIS A 87 18.75 1.31 0.12
N PHE A 88 19.12 0.33 -0.72
CA PHE A 88 18.18 -0.71 -1.15
C PHE A 88 17.58 -1.48 0.04
N ARG A 89 18.42 -1.94 0.99
CA ARG A 89 17.95 -2.64 2.20
C ARG A 89 17.04 -1.77 3.06
N ARG A 90 17.35 -0.47 3.18
CA ARG A 90 16.48 0.49 3.88
C ARG A 90 15.13 0.62 3.16
N GLY A 91 15.14 0.64 1.84
CA GLY A 91 13.93 0.61 1.01
C GLY A 91 13.06 -0.63 1.27
N GLU A 92 13.65 -1.82 1.30
CA GLU A 92 12.93 -3.07 1.58
C GLU A 92 12.31 -3.08 2.98
N ALA A 93 13.06 -2.65 3.99
CA ALA A 93 12.58 -2.58 5.36
C ALA A 93 11.43 -1.57 5.53
N ALA A 94 11.58 -0.37 4.96
CA ALA A 94 10.53 0.64 4.98
C ALA A 94 9.28 0.19 4.20
N PHE A 95 9.47 -0.53 3.09
CA PHE A 95 8.38 -1.06 2.28
C PHE A 95 7.56 -2.11 3.06
N ALA A 96 8.23 -3.02 3.78
CA ALA A 96 7.56 -4.00 4.64
C ALA A 96 6.71 -3.34 5.73
N LEU A 97 7.15 -2.19 6.24
CA LEU A 97 6.42 -1.35 7.20
C LEU A 97 5.34 -0.47 6.57
N ARG A 98 5.11 -0.59 5.25
CA ARG A 98 4.19 0.26 4.47
C ARG A 98 4.52 1.75 4.50
N GLN A 99 5.77 2.09 4.84
CA GLN A 99 6.32 3.44 4.79
C GLN A 99 6.77 3.75 3.36
N TYR A 100 5.81 3.76 2.43
CA TYR A 100 6.10 3.76 0.99
C TYR A 100 6.82 5.02 0.51
N LYS A 101 6.67 6.15 1.19
CA LYS A 101 7.38 7.39 0.86
C LYS A 101 8.87 7.25 1.18
N GLU A 102 9.18 6.77 2.37
CA GLU A 102 10.53 6.52 2.86
C GLU A 102 11.20 5.39 2.05
N ALA A 103 10.44 4.36 1.70
CA ALA A 103 10.89 3.27 0.83
C ALA A 103 11.28 3.80 -0.55
N ARG A 104 10.41 4.61 -1.17
CA ARG A 104 10.66 5.22 -2.48
C ARG A 104 11.89 6.12 -2.47
N GLU A 105 12.05 6.97 -1.46
CA GLU A 105 13.21 7.84 -1.33
C GLU A 105 14.50 7.01 -1.23
N SER A 106 14.47 5.93 -0.47
CA SER A 106 15.62 5.01 -0.33
C SER A 106 15.94 4.28 -1.64
N TYR A 107 14.94 3.76 -2.35
CA TYR A 107 15.14 3.10 -3.65
C TYR A 107 15.64 4.06 -4.73
N ARG A 108 15.14 5.31 -4.76
CA ARG A 108 15.63 6.33 -5.70
C ARG A 108 17.10 6.62 -5.46
N HIS A 109 17.49 6.79 -4.19
CA HIS A 109 18.87 7.08 -3.87
C HIS A 109 19.80 5.90 -4.17
N ALA A 110 19.36 4.66 -3.95
CA ALA A 110 20.07 3.47 -4.40
C ALA A 110 20.27 3.48 -5.93
N ALA A 111 19.25 3.86 -6.71
CA ALA A 111 19.35 3.95 -8.17
C ALA A 111 20.31 5.05 -8.64
N GLU A 112 20.34 6.19 -7.95
CA GLU A 112 21.29 7.30 -8.22
C GLU A 112 22.73 6.86 -7.99
N LEU A 113 23.00 6.14 -6.88
CA LEU A 113 24.32 5.61 -6.55
C LEU A 113 24.75 4.52 -7.54
N ASP A 114 23.86 3.58 -7.88
CA ASP A 114 24.13 2.53 -8.88
C ASP A 114 24.49 3.13 -10.25
N ALA A 115 23.70 4.11 -10.71
CA ALA A 115 23.98 4.82 -11.96
C ALA A 115 25.32 5.58 -11.92
N LYS A 116 25.67 6.17 -10.77
CA LYS A 116 26.95 6.86 -10.56
C LYS A 116 28.13 5.87 -10.61
N GLU A 117 28.06 4.77 -9.88
CA GLU A 117 29.09 3.71 -9.87
C GLU A 117 29.32 3.15 -11.30
N ILE A 118 28.24 2.89 -12.05
CA ILE A 118 28.34 2.44 -13.44
C ILE A 118 28.99 3.49 -14.33
N LYS A 119 28.57 4.76 -14.20
CA LYS A 119 29.11 5.86 -15.00
C LYS A 119 30.61 6.04 -14.75
N GLU A 120 31.06 5.93 -13.50
CA GLU A 120 32.47 6.05 -13.13
C GLU A 120 33.30 4.88 -13.66
N ALA A 121 32.77 3.65 -13.62
CA ALA A 121 33.50 2.46 -14.06
C ALA A 121 33.43 2.19 -15.58
N HIS A 122 32.34 2.58 -16.25
CA HIS A 122 32.02 2.16 -17.63
C HIS A 122 31.53 3.28 -18.55
N GLY A 123 31.43 4.52 -18.05
CA GLY A 123 30.95 5.67 -18.81
C GLY A 123 29.42 5.80 -18.87
N ALA A 124 28.95 7.01 -19.21
CA ALA A 124 27.52 7.36 -19.17
C ALA A 124 26.64 6.54 -20.13
N SER A 125 27.20 6.08 -21.26
CA SER A 125 26.48 5.27 -22.25
C SER A 125 26.13 3.87 -21.76
N ALA A 126 26.83 3.36 -20.74
CA ALA A 126 26.60 2.03 -20.18
C ALA A 126 25.46 1.99 -19.16
N VAL A 127 25.07 3.13 -18.58
CA VAL A 127 24.05 3.23 -17.52
C VAL A 127 22.71 2.60 -17.94
N PRO A 128 22.13 2.89 -19.12
CA PRO A 128 20.83 2.29 -19.50
C PRO A 128 20.86 0.76 -19.63
N GLN A 129 22.03 0.18 -19.90
CA GLN A 129 22.19 -1.26 -20.11
C GLN A 129 22.53 -2.02 -18.82
N ARG A 130 23.25 -1.37 -17.90
CA ARG A 130 23.81 -2.01 -16.70
C ARG A 130 23.11 -1.65 -15.40
N ALA A 131 22.34 -0.56 -15.37
CA ALA A 131 21.64 -0.14 -14.16
C ALA A 131 20.67 -1.22 -13.67
N ASP A 132 20.59 -1.39 -12.36
CA ASP A 132 19.68 -2.34 -11.75
C ASP A 132 18.22 -1.91 -11.96
N LYS A 133 17.56 -2.57 -12.92
CA LYS A 133 16.17 -2.29 -13.27
C LYS A 133 15.21 -2.56 -12.10
N SER A 134 15.59 -3.43 -11.16
CA SER A 134 14.76 -3.71 -9.98
C SER A 134 14.56 -2.48 -9.10
N LEU A 135 15.53 -1.56 -9.04
CA LEU A 135 15.42 -0.31 -8.29
C LEU A 135 14.35 0.61 -8.88
N SER A 136 14.34 0.76 -10.21
CA SER A 136 13.32 1.55 -10.90
C SER A 136 11.92 0.95 -10.77
N ALA A 137 11.82 -0.38 -10.80
CA ALA A 137 10.57 -1.11 -10.55
C ALA A 137 10.08 -0.93 -9.11
N ALA A 138 10.98 -1.01 -8.12
CA ALA A 138 10.65 -0.80 -6.71
C ALA A 138 10.15 0.62 -6.44
N VAL A 139 10.72 1.63 -7.09
CA VAL A 139 10.21 3.02 -7.06
C VAL A 139 8.79 3.09 -7.61
N ALA A 140 8.52 2.45 -8.75
CA ALA A 140 7.18 2.43 -9.35
C ALA A 140 6.16 1.72 -8.43
N VAL A 141 6.52 0.58 -7.84
CA VAL A 141 5.68 -0.12 -6.86
C VAL A 141 5.40 0.76 -5.65
N CYS A 142 6.38 1.52 -5.17
CA CYS A 142 6.15 2.48 -4.09
C CYS A 142 5.27 3.66 -4.55
N ASP A 143 5.42 4.15 -5.78
CA ASP A 143 4.56 5.19 -6.36
C ASP A 143 3.10 4.71 -6.46
N GLU A 144 2.87 3.44 -6.78
CA GLU A 144 1.55 2.80 -6.74
C GLU A 144 1.01 2.61 -5.32
N ALA A 145 1.89 2.23 -4.37
CA ALA A 145 1.51 1.92 -3.00
C ALA A 145 1.35 3.16 -2.10
N MET A 146 2.05 4.25 -2.41
CA MET A 146 1.98 5.50 -1.68
C MET A 146 0.55 6.08 -1.68
N PRO A 147 0.15 6.77 -0.60
CA PRO A 147 -1.10 7.52 -0.59
C PRO A 147 -1.00 8.65 -1.62
N GLY A 148 -1.61 8.43 -2.77
CA GLY A 148 -1.87 9.38 -3.83
C GLY A 148 -2.48 8.68 -5.02
N GLY A 149 -3.75 8.98 -5.29
CA GLY A 149 -4.64 8.12 -6.05
C GLY A 149 -4.07 7.59 -7.35
N ILE A 150 -4.52 6.39 -7.68
CA ILE A 150 -4.09 5.63 -8.83
C ILE A 150 -4.72 6.30 -10.05
N ALA A 151 -3.90 6.79 -10.98
CA ALA A 151 -4.37 7.05 -12.33
C ALA A 151 -4.58 5.69 -13.02
N MET A 152 -5.82 5.27 -13.10
CA MET A 152 -6.24 4.07 -13.80
C MET A 152 -6.10 4.29 -15.31
N LYS A 153 -6.01 3.18 -16.07
CA LYS A 153 -6.16 3.24 -17.53
C LYS A 153 -7.45 3.98 -17.89
N GLY A 154 -7.38 4.88 -18.87
CA GLY A 154 -8.51 5.72 -19.26
C GLY A 154 -8.62 7.03 -18.49
N GLY A 155 -7.59 7.50 -17.78
CA GLY A 155 -7.60 8.86 -17.19
C GLY A 155 -8.44 9.01 -15.92
N LEU A 156 -9.13 7.96 -15.46
CA LEU A 156 -9.77 7.93 -14.15
C LEU A 156 -8.72 7.96 -13.04
N TRP A 157 -8.88 8.82 -12.05
CA TRP A 157 -8.09 8.89 -10.83
C TRP A 157 -8.92 8.39 -9.64
N PHE A 158 -8.37 7.48 -8.85
CA PHE A 158 -9.09 6.85 -7.74
C PHE A 158 -8.27 6.82 -6.46
N ARG A 159 -8.89 7.16 -5.33
CA ARG A 159 -8.30 6.99 -4.00
C ARG A 159 -9.31 6.52 -2.97
N GLN A 160 -8.96 5.46 -2.25
CA GLN A 160 -9.65 5.03 -1.04
C GLN A 160 -8.92 5.59 0.20
N LEU A 161 -9.69 6.12 1.14
CA LEU A 161 -9.24 6.74 2.39
C LEU A 161 -9.95 6.07 3.57
N LEU A 162 -9.27 5.94 4.69
CA LEU A 162 -9.83 5.41 5.93
C LEU A 162 -9.69 6.46 7.06
N PRO A 163 -10.78 6.87 7.72
CA PRO A 163 -10.73 7.68 8.93
C PRO A 163 -9.86 7.03 10.03
N GLY A 164 -9.05 7.83 10.72
CA GLY A 164 -8.04 7.36 11.66
C GLY A 164 -6.72 6.91 11.02
N ARG A 165 -6.65 6.78 9.69
CA ARG A 165 -5.41 6.48 8.92
C ARG A 165 -5.03 7.63 8.00
N ASP A 166 -5.96 8.02 7.11
CA ASP A 166 -5.72 8.99 6.04
C ASP A 166 -6.34 10.37 6.35
N VAL A 167 -7.50 10.35 7.00
CA VAL A 167 -8.30 11.53 7.41
C VAL A 167 -8.83 11.31 8.83
N ALA A 168 -9.46 12.31 9.44
CA ALA A 168 -9.93 12.28 10.82
C ALA A 168 -8.80 11.93 11.82
N LEU A 169 -7.62 12.49 11.59
CA LEU A 169 -6.46 12.31 12.48
C LEU A 169 -6.54 13.28 13.65
N VAL A 170 -6.45 12.77 14.88
CA VAL A 170 -6.44 13.62 16.08
C VAL A 170 -5.12 14.41 16.13
N ARG A 171 -5.19 15.72 15.92
CA ARG A 171 -4.04 16.64 15.93
C ARG A 171 -3.86 17.33 17.27
N ALA A 172 -2.62 17.74 17.57
CA ALA A 172 -2.34 18.67 18.66
C ALA A 172 -3.11 19.99 18.41
N GLY A 173 -3.97 20.36 19.36
CA GLY A 173 -4.83 21.55 19.26
C GLY A 173 -6.29 21.28 18.85
N ALA A 174 -6.68 20.04 18.52
CA ALA A 174 -8.08 19.72 18.25
C ALA A 174 -8.96 19.91 19.49
N SER A 175 -10.15 20.49 19.32
CA SER A 175 -11.14 20.65 20.39
C SER A 175 -11.68 19.29 20.86
N GLN A 176 -12.18 19.20 22.09
CA GLN A 176 -12.74 17.93 22.58
C GLN A 176 -13.90 17.39 21.70
N PRO A 177 -14.83 18.22 21.20
CA PRO A 177 -15.84 17.77 20.24
C PRO A 177 -15.25 17.20 18.95
N GLN A 178 -14.22 17.85 18.40
CA GLN A 178 -13.55 17.39 17.18
C GLN A 178 -12.84 16.05 17.40
N LYS A 179 -12.18 15.89 18.56
CA LYS A 179 -11.56 14.61 18.95
C LYS A 179 -12.59 13.48 19.00
N ASN A 180 -13.72 13.72 19.67
CA ASN A 180 -14.79 12.73 19.79
C ASN A 180 -15.35 12.35 18.42
N LEU A 181 -15.55 13.34 17.54
CA LEU A 181 -16.03 13.12 16.18
C LEU A 181 -15.05 12.31 15.33
N PHE A 182 -13.76 12.59 15.42
CA PHE A 182 -12.73 11.89 14.67
C PHE A 182 -12.52 10.46 15.18
N LEU A 183 -12.59 10.25 16.49
CA LEU A 183 -12.59 8.92 17.08
C LEU A 183 -13.81 8.10 16.65
N ALA A 184 -15.00 8.71 16.62
CA ALA A 184 -16.21 8.06 16.11
C ALA A 184 -16.05 7.68 14.64
N ALA A 185 -15.59 8.59 13.79
CA ALA A 185 -15.33 8.33 12.38
C ALA A 185 -14.33 7.17 12.18
N ALA A 186 -13.25 7.15 12.96
CA ALA A 186 -12.26 6.07 12.92
C ALA A 186 -12.84 4.72 13.36
N SER A 187 -13.73 4.70 14.36
CA SER A 187 -14.36 3.46 14.84
C SER A 187 -15.32 2.81 13.84
N MET A 188 -15.94 3.60 12.97
CA MET A 188 -16.91 3.11 11.99
C MET A 188 -16.24 2.35 10.84
N LYS A 189 -14.94 2.57 10.62
CA LYS A 189 -14.15 1.96 9.53
C LYS A 189 -14.76 2.12 8.14
N ASN A 190 -15.54 3.19 7.93
CA ASN A 190 -16.09 3.53 6.61
C ASN A 190 -14.97 4.05 5.72
N PHE A 191 -14.88 3.53 4.52
CA PHE A 191 -13.99 4.05 3.51
C PHE A 191 -14.61 5.26 2.84
N VAL A 192 -13.82 6.33 2.76
CA VAL A 192 -14.12 7.52 1.97
C VAL A 192 -13.41 7.40 0.64
N TYR A 193 -14.05 7.74 -0.47
CA TYR A 193 -13.43 7.65 -1.78
C TYR A 193 -13.28 9.01 -2.43
N LEU A 194 -12.17 9.20 -3.14
CA LEU A 194 -11.99 10.29 -4.08
C LEU A 194 -11.89 9.71 -5.48
N VAL A 195 -12.79 10.16 -6.35
CA VAL A 195 -12.90 9.68 -7.72
C VAL A 195 -12.86 10.87 -8.65
N GLY A 196 -11.99 10.88 -9.64
CA GLY A 196 -11.79 12.05 -10.48
C GLY A 196 -11.17 11.76 -11.83
N ASP A 197 -10.87 12.81 -12.56
CA ASP A 197 -10.19 12.77 -13.85
C ASP A 197 -8.76 13.30 -13.68
N ALA A 198 -7.78 12.46 -14.00
CA ALA A 198 -6.35 12.75 -13.88
C ALA A 198 -5.90 13.88 -14.83
N ALA A 199 -6.59 14.09 -15.96
CA ALA A 199 -6.30 15.14 -16.93
C ALA A 199 -6.81 16.50 -16.45
N THR A 200 -8.09 16.60 -16.07
CA THR A 200 -8.68 17.87 -15.59
C THR A 200 -8.25 18.20 -14.17
N ARG A 201 -7.79 17.20 -13.41
CA ARG A 201 -7.47 17.30 -11.99
C ARG A 201 -8.67 17.62 -11.12
N GLU A 202 -9.86 17.22 -11.54
CA GLU A 202 -11.09 17.37 -10.77
C GLU A 202 -11.50 16.04 -10.14
N CYS A 203 -11.97 16.05 -8.90
CA CYS A 203 -12.47 14.86 -8.23
C CYS A 203 -13.71 15.13 -7.38
N TYR A 204 -14.47 14.07 -7.13
CA TYR A 204 -15.61 14.02 -6.24
C TYR A 204 -15.27 13.16 -5.03
N VAL A 205 -15.86 13.49 -3.88
CA VAL A 205 -15.84 12.61 -2.71
C VAL A 205 -17.07 11.73 -2.71
N VAL A 206 -16.90 10.43 -2.50
CA VAL A 206 -17.99 9.48 -2.27
C VAL A 206 -17.92 9.01 -0.83
N ASP A 207 -19.07 9.02 -0.17
CA ASP A 207 -19.23 8.65 1.24
C ASP A 207 -18.25 9.40 2.16
N GLY A 208 -18.28 10.74 2.08
CA GLY A 208 -17.41 11.61 2.87
C GLY A 208 -17.66 11.47 4.38
N CYS A 209 -16.58 11.54 5.17
CA CYS A 209 -16.67 11.62 6.62
C CYS A 209 -16.64 13.06 7.13
N TRP A 210 -16.78 13.24 8.44
CA TRP A 210 -16.83 14.55 9.09
C TRP A 210 -15.53 15.38 9.05
N ASP A 211 -14.41 14.83 8.57
CA ASP A 211 -13.16 15.58 8.38
C ASP A 211 -13.07 16.21 6.97
N VAL A 212 -13.97 17.14 6.69
CA VAL A 212 -14.04 17.83 5.38
C VAL A 212 -12.72 18.50 5.03
N GLU A 213 -12.09 19.16 6.00
CA GLU A 213 -10.81 19.84 5.80
C GLU A 213 -9.69 18.84 5.47
N GLY A 214 -9.63 17.71 6.18
CA GLY A 214 -8.68 16.65 5.89
C GLY A 214 -8.86 16.06 4.50
N ILE A 215 -10.11 15.81 4.09
CA ILE A 215 -10.45 15.29 2.76
C ILE A 215 -10.01 16.29 1.67
N VAL A 216 -10.35 17.58 1.81
CA VAL A 216 -9.96 18.63 0.86
C VAL A 216 -8.44 18.80 0.82
N ALA A 217 -7.78 18.80 1.97
CA ALA A 217 -6.32 18.91 2.06
C ALA A 217 -5.62 17.73 1.38
N LEU A 218 -6.16 16.52 1.54
CA LEU A 218 -5.64 15.32 0.90
C LEU A 218 -5.83 15.36 -0.62
N ALA A 219 -7.00 15.77 -1.12
CA ALA A 219 -7.22 15.99 -2.55
C ALA A 219 -6.20 17.00 -3.13
N ARG A 220 -6.00 18.13 -2.45
CA ARG A 220 -5.02 19.16 -2.84
C ARG A 220 -3.58 18.64 -2.85
N ARG A 221 -3.20 17.80 -1.88
CA ARG A 221 -1.87 17.14 -1.86
C ARG A 221 -1.64 16.26 -3.08
N HIS A 222 -2.71 15.72 -3.67
CA HIS A 222 -2.68 14.97 -4.94
C HIS A 222 -2.83 15.84 -6.18
N LYS A 223 -2.77 17.17 -6.02
CA LYS A 223 -3.01 18.14 -7.09
C LYS A 223 -4.39 17.97 -7.72
N MET A 224 -5.35 17.44 -6.96
CA MET A 224 -6.74 17.33 -7.36
C MET A 224 -7.57 18.45 -6.71
N ARG A 225 -8.56 18.94 -7.45
CA ARG A 225 -9.55 19.91 -6.99
C ARG A 225 -10.83 19.14 -6.68
N LEU A 226 -11.23 19.14 -5.42
CA LEU A 226 -12.53 18.58 -5.04
C LEU A 226 -13.64 19.50 -5.56
N VAL A 227 -14.50 18.98 -6.45
CA VAL A 227 -15.55 19.75 -7.13
C VAL A 227 -16.96 19.41 -6.65
N GLY A 228 -17.15 18.28 -5.97
CA GLY A 228 -18.44 17.87 -5.44
C GLY A 228 -18.37 16.68 -4.49
N ALA A 229 -19.53 16.32 -3.94
CA ALA A 229 -19.73 15.17 -3.07
C ALA A 229 -20.90 14.33 -3.60
N VAL A 230 -20.75 13.00 -3.56
CA VAL A 230 -21.76 12.03 -3.95
C VAL A 230 -22.24 11.31 -2.67
N PRO A 231 -23.57 11.32 -2.39
CA PRO A 231 -24.10 10.68 -1.20
C PRO A 231 -24.01 9.15 -1.26
N PRO A 232 -24.08 8.45 -0.10
CA PRO A 232 -23.82 7.00 0.02
C PRO A 232 -24.78 6.12 -0.79
N ARG A 233 -26.00 6.59 -1.08
CA ARG A 233 -27.03 5.79 -1.77
C ARG A 233 -26.79 5.57 -3.28
N LEU A 234 -25.72 6.10 -3.87
CA LEU A 234 -25.68 6.33 -5.32
C LEU A 234 -24.46 5.81 -6.07
N VAL A 235 -23.58 5.00 -5.48
CA VAL A 235 -22.33 4.65 -6.18
C VAL A 235 -22.15 3.14 -6.32
N ALA A 236 -22.53 2.64 -7.49
CA ALA A 236 -21.86 1.53 -8.13
C ALA A 236 -21.15 2.14 -9.35
N MET A 237 -19.87 2.45 -9.23
CA MET A 237 -19.11 2.90 -10.40
C MET A 237 -18.68 1.66 -11.18
N VAL A 238 -19.06 1.56 -12.45
CA VAL A 238 -18.56 0.52 -13.35
C VAL A 238 -17.80 1.23 -14.45
N CYS A 239 -16.48 1.04 -14.54
CA CYS A 239 -15.65 1.60 -15.60
C CYS A 239 -15.26 0.50 -16.58
N GLY A 240 -15.96 0.42 -17.71
CA GLY A 240 -15.71 -0.58 -18.75
C GLY A 240 -16.80 -0.57 -19.85
N PRO A 241 -16.68 -1.40 -20.89
CA PRO A 241 -17.65 -1.43 -22.00
C PRO A 241 -19.09 -1.80 -21.57
N PHE A 242 -19.27 -2.35 -20.36
CA PHE A 242 -20.58 -2.65 -19.75
C PHE A 242 -21.21 -1.46 -18.98
N ALA A 243 -20.51 -0.32 -18.87
CA ALA A 243 -21.02 0.86 -18.15
C ALA A 243 -22.23 1.53 -18.82
N GLN A 244 -22.51 1.22 -20.10
CA GLN A 244 -23.63 1.80 -20.84
C GLN A 244 -25.01 1.31 -20.34
N GLU A 245 -25.11 0.20 -19.60
CA GLU A 245 -26.39 -0.39 -19.21
C GLU A 245 -26.89 0.04 -17.82
N ALA A 246 -26.03 0.62 -16.96
CA ALA A 246 -26.44 1.13 -15.65
C ALA A 246 -26.80 2.63 -15.75
N GLN A 247 -28.09 2.94 -15.93
CA GLN A 247 -28.58 4.32 -15.86
C GLN A 247 -28.50 4.85 -14.41
N LEU A 248 -27.35 5.40 -14.03
CA LEU A 248 -27.17 6.12 -12.76
C LEU A 248 -26.90 7.61 -13.05
N PRO A 249 -27.62 8.55 -12.40
CA PRO A 249 -27.43 9.98 -12.59
C PRO A 249 -25.98 10.40 -12.25
N GLY A 250 -25.33 11.15 -13.14
CA GLY A 250 -23.96 11.67 -12.97
C GLY A 250 -22.85 10.89 -13.70
N LEU A 251 -23.12 9.66 -14.16
CA LEU A 251 -22.15 8.86 -14.93
C LEU A 251 -21.97 9.35 -16.37
N GLY A 252 -22.97 10.04 -16.94
CA GLY A 252 -22.92 10.58 -18.30
C GLY A 252 -21.82 11.64 -18.54
N GLU A 253 -21.29 12.26 -17.49
CA GLU A 253 -20.16 13.20 -17.57
C GLU A 253 -18.80 12.48 -17.51
N LEU A 254 -18.75 11.28 -16.91
CA LEU A 254 -17.57 10.41 -16.79
C LEU A 254 -17.46 9.38 -17.95
N SER A 255 -18.50 9.25 -18.78
CA SER A 255 -18.63 8.21 -19.82
C SER A 255 -17.91 8.49 -21.14
N ARG A 256 -16.88 9.36 -21.15
CA ARG A 256 -16.05 9.52 -22.35
C ARG A 256 -15.44 8.16 -22.73
N ASP A 257 -15.36 7.87 -24.02
CA ASP A 257 -14.86 6.60 -24.52
C ASP A 257 -13.39 6.43 -24.11
N HIS A 258 -13.12 5.47 -23.22
CA HIS A 258 -11.82 5.26 -22.60
C HIS A 258 -11.04 4.06 -23.16
N GLY A 259 -11.44 3.54 -24.33
CA GLY A 259 -10.62 2.60 -25.08
C GLY A 259 -10.43 1.22 -24.41
N GLY A 260 -11.43 0.35 -24.56
CA GLY A 260 -11.26 -1.09 -24.82
C GLY A 260 -10.55 -2.04 -23.84
N ALA A 261 -9.91 -1.63 -22.75
CA ALA A 261 -9.17 -2.57 -21.89
C ALA A 261 -9.40 -2.39 -20.36
N VAL A 262 -10.37 -3.18 -19.88
CA VAL A 262 -10.69 -3.72 -18.55
C VAL A 262 -9.96 -3.16 -17.31
N ALA A 263 -10.72 -2.43 -16.48
CA ALA A 263 -10.74 -2.58 -15.01
C ALA A 263 -12.02 -1.91 -14.46
N SER A 264 -13.10 -2.67 -14.28
CA SER A 264 -14.31 -2.18 -13.60
C SER A 264 -14.02 -2.11 -12.09
N VAL A 265 -14.25 -0.93 -11.49
CA VAL A 265 -13.97 -0.66 -10.08
C VAL A 265 -15.26 -0.29 -9.36
N LEU A 266 -15.82 -1.25 -8.62
CA LEU A 266 -16.98 -1.01 -7.75
C LEU A 266 -16.53 -0.41 -6.42
N VAL A 267 -17.28 0.55 -5.90
CA VAL A 267 -16.88 1.39 -4.76
C VAL A 267 -18.08 1.63 -3.86
N GLY A 268 -17.90 1.51 -2.54
CA GLY A 268 -18.93 1.83 -1.54
C GLY A 268 -19.60 0.59 -0.95
N ASP A 269 -20.81 0.75 -0.36
CA ASP A 269 -21.59 -0.33 0.27
C ASP A 269 -22.17 -1.36 -0.72
N THR A 270 -21.45 -1.61 -1.81
CA THR A 270 -21.77 -2.62 -2.82
C THR A 270 -21.84 -4.02 -2.22
N ILE A 271 -21.02 -4.29 -1.20
CA ILE A 271 -21.04 -5.54 -0.43
C ILE A 271 -21.06 -5.18 1.06
N PHE A 272 -22.25 -5.27 1.65
CA PHE A 272 -22.50 -4.91 3.04
C PHE A 272 -22.75 -6.16 3.90
N PRO A 273 -21.86 -6.48 4.87
CA PRO A 273 -22.03 -7.63 5.77
C PRO A 273 -22.87 -7.32 7.02
N GLY A 274 -23.48 -6.14 7.13
CA GLY A 274 -24.30 -5.76 8.28
C GLY A 274 -25.74 -6.26 8.17
N SER A 275 -26.52 -6.04 9.23
CA SER A 275 -27.91 -6.44 9.29
C SER A 275 -28.84 -5.49 8.52
N LEU A 276 -29.94 -6.02 8.00
CA LEU A 276 -30.96 -5.28 7.24
C LEU A 276 -32.12 -4.85 8.15
N ASP A 277 -31.81 -4.42 9.38
CA ASP A 277 -32.80 -4.22 10.44
C ASP A 277 -33.47 -2.84 10.42
N LEU A 278 -33.12 -1.98 9.45
CA LEU A 278 -33.69 -0.64 9.36
C LEU A 278 -35.10 -0.71 8.75
N PRO A 279 -36.06 0.13 9.19
CA PRO A 279 -37.46 0.09 8.75
C PRO A 279 -37.66 0.21 7.23
N ASP A 280 -36.73 0.87 6.55
CA ASP A 280 -36.77 1.11 5.10
C ASP A 280 -35.92 0.10 4.30
N SER A 281 -35.40 -0.95 4.93
CA SER A 281 -34.58 -1.97 4.27
C SER A 281 -35.46 -2.90 3.43
N ASP A 282 -35.04 -3.16 2.20
CA ASP A 282 -35.69 -4.14 1.33
C ASP A 282 -34.75 -5.34 1.12
N VAL A 283 -35.08 -6.44 1.79
CA VAL A 283 -34.31 -7.70 1.77
C VAL A 283 -34.25 -8.28 0.36
N ASP A 284 -35.32 -8.15 -0.42
CA ASP A 284 -35.39 -8.69 -1.77
C ASP A 284 -34.62 -7.83 -2.78
N ALA A 285 -34.69 -6.51 -2.66
CA ALA A 285 -33.89 -5.60 -3.49
C ALA A 285 -32.39 -5.76 -3.24
N MET A 286 -31.99 -6.04 -1.98
CA MET A 286 -30.60 -6.33 -1.66
C MET A 286 -30.14 -7.65 -2.29
N PHE A 287 -30.98 -8.70 -2.24
CA PHE A 287 -30.70 -9.95 -2.95
C PHE A 287 -30.49 -9.71 -4.45
N ASP A 288 -31.39 -8.99 -5.09
CA ASP A 288 -31.30 -8.70 -6.53
C ASP A 288 -30.03 -7.92 -6.89
N SER A 289 -29.62 -6.99 -6.04
CA SER A 289 -28.36 -6.25 -6.18
C SER A 289 -27.15 -7.18 -6.10
N LEU A 290 -27.11 -8.10 -5.13
CA LEU A 290 -26.03 -9.09 -5.01
C LEU A 290 -25.96 -10.02 -6.22
N GLN A 291 -27.11 -10.40 -6.80
CA GLN A 291 -27.14 -11.23 -8.01
C GLN A 291 -26.61 -10.48 -9.24
N GLN A 292 -26.90 -9.18 -9.38
CA GLN A 292 -26.32 -8.34 -10.43
C GLN A 292 -24.79 -8.25 -10.29
N LEU A 293 -24.29 -8.06 -9.07
CA LEU A 293 -22.84 -8.02 -8.80
C LEU A 293 -22.16 -9.35 -9.08
N ARG A 294 -22.82 -10.46 -8.73
CA ARG A 294 -22.33 -11.82 -9.02
C ARG A 294 -22.24 -12.09 -10.52
N ALA A 295 -23.08 -11.46 -11.36
CA ALA A 295 -23.02 -11.65 -12.81
C ALA A 295 -21.79 -11.01 -13.47
N LEU A 296 -21.06 -10.16 -12.74
CA LEU A 296 -19.84 -9.52 -13.24
C LEU A 296 -18.67 -10.52 -13.37
N GLY A 297 -17.67 -10.12 -14.17
CA GLY A 297 -16.44 -10.88 -14.39
C GLY A 297 -15.62 -11.07 -13.10
N ASP A 298 -14.95 -12.21 -12.96
CA ASP A 298 -14.25 -12.59 -11.73
C ASP A 298 -13.06 -11.69 -11.38
N ASP A 299 -12.48 -11.02 -12.39
CA ASP A 299 -11.38 -10.07 -12.29
C ASP A 299 -11.81 -8.66 -11.87
N VAL A 300 -13.12 -8.39 -11.80
CA VAL A 300 -13.67 -7.11 -11.33
C VAL A 300 -13.30 -6.89 -9.87
N VAL A 301 -12.69 -5.74 -9.59
CA VAL A 301 -12.23 -5.35 -8.25
C VAL A 301 -13.35 -4.61 -7.52
N ILE A 302 -13.54 -4.97 -6.26
CA ILE A 302 -14.54 -4.37 -5.37
C ILE A 302 -13.80 -3.68 -4.21
N TYR A 303 -14.09 -2.41 -4.02
CA TYR A 303 -13.68 -1.62 -2.86
C TYR A 303 -14.88 -1.45 -1.93
N PRO A 304 -14.92 -2.18 -0.79
CA PRO A 304 -16.10 -2.23 0.08
C PRO A 304 -16.30 -0.92 0.83
N GLY A 305 -17.52 -0.59 1.24
CA GLY A 305 -17.79 0.64 2.02
C GLY A 305 -17.15 0.62 3.40
N HIS A 306 -16.80 -0.56 3.92
CA HIS A 306 -16.18 -0.73 5.22
C HIS A 306 -14.95 -1.64 5.20
N GLY A 307 -13.97 -1.32 6.05
CA GLY A 307 -12.72 -2.08 6.24
C GLY A 307 -12.83 -3.32 7.13
N TYR A 308 -14.00 -3.98 7.21
CA TYR A 308 -14.17 -5.17 8.07
C TYR A 308 -13.44 -6.40 7.55
N SER A 309 -13.39 -6.57 6.23
CA SER A 309 -12.83 -7.73 5.53
C SER A 309 -11.58 -7.38 4.70
N GLY A 310 -10.98 -6.22 4.95
CA GLY A 310 -9.82 -5.68 4.23
C GLY A 310 -10.15 -4.54 3.27
N ASP A 311 -9.13 -4.04 2.59
CA ASP A 311 -9.21 -2.80 1.79
C ASP A 311 -9.84 -3.01 0.40
N ARG A 312 -9.81 -4.25 -0.13
CA ARG A 312 -10.41 -4.62 -1.42
C ARG A 312 -10.61 -6.12 -1.56
N THR A 313 -11.51 -6.51 -2.45
CA THR A 313 -11.74 -7.90 -2.90
C THR A 313 -11.96 -7.93 -4.42
N THR A 314 -12.32 -9.08 -4.96
CA THR A 314 -12.70 -9.27 -6.37
C THR A 314 -13.98 -10.09 -6.41
N VAL A 315 -14.81 -9.90 -7.45
CA VAL A 315 -16.03 -10.70 -7.64
C VAL A 315 -15.74 -12.20 -7.56
N GLY A 316 -14.64 -12.68 -8.17
CA GLY A 316 -14.25 -14.10 -8.11
C GLY A 316 -13.97 -14.60 -6.69
N LYS A 317 -13.27 -13.80 -5.87
CA LYS A 317 -13.04 -14.12 -4.45
C LYS A 317 -14.34 -14.14 -3.64
N GLU A 318 -15.20 -13.16 -3.86
CA GLU A 318 -16.48 -13.08 -3.15
C GLU A 318 -17.42 -14.24 -3.50
N LYS A 319 -17.37 -14.75 -4.75
CA LYS A 319 -18.11 -15.95 -5.17
C LYS A 319 -17.65 -17.23 -4.46
N VAL A 320 -16.39 -17.28 -4.01
CA VAL A 320 -15.80 -18.45 -3.36
C VAL A 320 -15.94 -18.39 -1.84
N SER A 321 -15.59 -17.27 -1.23
CA SER A 321 -15.44 -17.15 0.22
C SER A 321 -16.13 -15.94 0.85
N GLY A 322 -16.85 -15.15 0.06
CA GLY A 322 -17.46 -13.89 0.51
C GLY A 322 -18.97 -13.85 0.37
N LEU A 323 -19.51 -12.64 0.23
CA LEU A 323 -20.96 -12.40 0.22
C LEU A 323 -21.62 -12.68 -1.13
N LEU A 324 -20.84 -12.93 -2.19
CA LEU A 324 -21.35 -13.34 -3.49
C LEU A 324 -21.35 -14.86 -3.67
N ARG A 325 -21.14 -15.65 -2.60
CA ARG A 325 -21.25 -17.12 -2.63
C ARG A 325 -22.64 -17.56 -3.15
N PRO A 326 -22.80 -18.76 -3.72
CA PRO A 326 -24.11 -19.18 -4.22
C PRO A 326 -25.10 -19.36 -3.06
N PHE A 327 -26.27 -18.71 -3.13
CA PHE A 327 -27.41 -18.94 -2.24
C PHE A 327 -28.73 -18.70 -2.99
N SER A 328 -29.81 -19.34 -2.53
CA SER A 328 -31.17 -19.08 -3.03
C SER A 328 -31.79 -17.86 -2.34
N ARG A 329 -32.86 -17.31 -2.94
CA ARG A 329 -33.62 -16.23 -2.32
C ARG A 329 -34.24 -16.65 -0.99
N GLU A 330 -34.70 -17.91 -0.88
CA GLU A 330 -35.22 -18.43 0.39
C GLU A 330 -34.12 -18.49 1.46
N GLN A 331 -32.92 -18.92 1.10
CA GLN A 331 -31.78 -18.93 2.03
C GLN A 331 -31.42 -17.53 2.49
N TRP A 332 -31.45 -16.54 1.59
CA TRP A 332 -31.20 -15.13 1.91
C TRP A 332 -32.22 -14.56 2.90
N ARG A 333 -33.51 -14.76 2.63
CA ARG A 333 -34.61 -14.35 3.53
C ARG A 333 -34.63 -15.09 4.87
N ALA A 334 -33.94 -16.22 4.99
CA ALA A 334 -33.82 -16.92 6.27
C ALA A 334 -32.67 -16.37 7.14
N MET A 335 -31.74 -15.63 6.54
CA MET A 335 -30.59 -15.02 7.22
C MET A 335 -30.87 -13.58 7.70
N HIS A 336 -31.93 -12.95 7.18
CA HIS A 336 -32.34 -11.55 7.42
C HIS A 336 -33.83 -11.48 7.63
#